data_AF-A0A958NR71-F1
#
_entry.id   AF-A0A958NR71-F1
#
_cell.length_a   1.000
_cell.length_b   1.000
_cell.length_c   1.000
_cell.angle_alpha   90.00
_cell.angle_beta   90.00
_cell.angle_gamma   90.00
#
_symmetry.space_group_name_H-M   'P 1'
#
loop_
_entity.id
_entity.type
_entity.pdbx_description
1 polymer ?
#
loop_
_entity_poly.entity_id
_entity_poly.type
_entity_poly.pdbx_seq_one_letter_code
_entity_poly.pdbx_strand_id
1 'polypeptide(L)'
;MRGLKIIPLFLVLIVFSYIGVIFVQNNPDEMVIRFFNQYESPPLALGFIILTSALVGMVVAGILCVLELVVLYLQNKSLRRKLEELGQKTNTSFREVLSDSISAPSTQSEAPTSGFAGDGYTAEDDIKEEEYEEEQELPHPGVGLSQVPPPPHAPFEPQDEEKEDEDLTRVDLEIKSPSDLP
;
A
#
# COMPACT_ATOMS: atom_id res chain seq x y z
N MET A 1 -2.92 -17.47 1.14
CA MET A 1 -3.57 -16.19 1.51
C MET A 1 -2.48 -15.14 1.75
N ARG A 2 -2.09 -14.37 0.72
CA ARG A 2 -1.03 -13.34 0.86
C ARG A 2 -1.61 -11.95 1.15
N GLY A 3 -2.80 -11.62 0.66
CA GLY A 3 -3.44 -10.31 0.87
C GLY A 3 -3.77 -9.97 2.32
N LEU A 4 -4.01 -10.95 3.20
CA LEU A 4 -4.30 -10.70 4.62
C LEU A 4 -3.10 -10.10 5.39
N LYS A 5 -1.88 -10.21 4.84
CA LYS A 5 -0.66 -9.70 5.49
C LYS A 5 -0.41 -8.20 5.28
N ILE A 6 -1.11 -7.56 4.34
CA ILE A 6 -0.97 -6.13 4.06
C ILE A 6 -1.76 -5.27 5.06
N ILE A 7 -2.88 -5.81 5.56
CA ILE A 7 -3.74 -5.13 6.54
C ILE A 7 -2.95 -4.71 7.80
N PRO A 8 -2.16 -5.58 8.47
CA PRO A 8 -1.39 -5.16 9.63
C PRO A 8 -0.30 -4.14 9.29
N LEU A 9 0.28 -4.18 8.08
CA LEU A 9 1.26 -3.18 7.64
C LEU A 9 0.64 -1.78 7.56
N PHE A 10 -0.56 -1.68 6.97
CA PHE A 10 -1.31 -0.43 6.88
C PHE A 10 -1.66 0.12 8.26
N LEU A 11 -2.09 -0.76 9.18
CA LEU A 11 -2.38 -0.39 10.56
C LEU A 11 -1.16 0.19 11.28
N VAL A 12 0.01 -0.44 11.11
CA VAL A 12 1.28 0.06 11.67
C VAL A 12 1.63 1.44 11.08
N LEU A 13 1.46 1.63 9.78
CA LEU A 13 1.68 2.91 9.10
C LEU A 13 0.79 4.03 9.64
N ILE A 14 -0.49 3.75 9.88
CA ILE A 14 -1.44 4.69 10.46
C ILE A 14 -1.02 5.07 11.89
N VAL A 15 -0.65 4.09 12.71
CA VAL A 15 -0.20 4.33 14.09
C VAL A 15 1.09 5.15 14.11
N PHE A 16 2.05 4.85 13.23
CA PHE A 16 3.28 5.62 13.10
C PHE A 16 3.03 7.06 12.67
N SER A 17 2.14 7.27 11.70
CA SER A 17 1.75 8.61 11.26
C SER A 17 1.12 9.41 12.40
N TYR A 18 0.22 8.78 13.16
CA TYR A 18 -0.42 9.41 14.33
C TYR A 18 0.59 9.78 15.42
N ILE A 19 1.51 8.89 15.76
CA ILE A 19 2.60 9.16 16.72
C ILE A 19 3.48 10.31 16.21
N GLY A 20 3.79 10.33 14.92
CA GLY A 20 4.54 11.41 14.28
C GLY A 20 3.85 12.77 14.47
N VAL A 21 2.54 12.85 14.24
CA VAL A 21 1.77 14.09 14.44
C VAL A 21 1.80 14.54 15.90
N ILE A 22 1.59 13.64 16.86
CA ILE A 22 1.67 13.96 18.29
C ILE A 22 3.07 14.46 18.66
N PHE A 23 4.12 13.81 18.14
CA PHE A 23 5.49 14.20 18.41
C PHE A 23 5.78 15.62 17.90
N VAL A 24 5.29 15.96 16.70
CA VAL A 24 5.40 17.30 16.13
C VAL A 24 4.65 18.33 16.98
N GLN A 25 3.46 17.98 17.46
CA GLN A 25 2.67 18.88 18.30
C GLN A 25 3.35 19.18 19.63
N ASN A 26 4.09 18.21 20.18
CA ASN A 26 4.78 18.35 21.47
C ASN A 26 6.18 18.96 21.35
N ASN A 27 6.76 19.02 20.14
CA ASN A 27 8.10 19.55 19.90
C ASN A 27 8.03 20.58 18.76
N PRO A 28 7.53 21.80 19.03
CA PRO A 28 7.46 22.86 18.02
C PRO A 28 8.84 23.48 17.71
N ASP A 29 9.89 23.04 18.37
CA ASP A 29 11.23 23.61 18.24
C ASP A 29 11.74 23.52 16.81
N GLU A 30 12.33 24.62 16.36
CA GLU A 30 12.94 24.74 15.05
C GLU A 30 14.25 23.94 15.03
N MET A 31 14.39 23.00 14.08
CA MET A 31 15.66 22.29 13.91
C MET A 31 16.51 22.99 12.87
N VAL A 32 17.75 23.28 13.25
CA VAL A 32 18.80 23.75 12.34
C VAL A 32 19.62 22.55 11.90
N ILE A 33 19.58 22.22 10.61
CA ILE A 33 20.38 21.14 10.04
C ILE A 33 21.74 21.71 9.70
N ARG A 34 22.77 21.26 10.44
CA ARG A 34 24.17 21.58 10.15
C ARG A 34 24.75 20.53 9.21
N PHE A 35 25.02 20.91 7.97
CA PHE A 35 25.79 20.07 7.06
C PHE A 35 27.29 20.19 7.37
N PHE A 36 28.07 19.14 7.06
CA PHE A 36 29.50 18.94 7.38
C PHE A 36 30.47 20.07 6.95
N ASN A 37 30.01 21.18 6.36
CA ASN A 37 30.82 22.25 5.79
C ASN A 37 30.28 23.67 6.09
N GLN A 38 29.79 23.92 7.32
CA GLN A 38 29.31 25.23 7.81
C GLN A 38 28.05 25.80 7.11
N TYR A 39 27.41 25.05 6.22
CA TYR A 39 26.12 25.44 5.68
C TYR A 39 25.02 25.10 6.69
N GLU A 40 24.50 26.12 7.36
CA GLU A 40 23.26 26.02 8.14
C GLU A 40 22.07 26.21 7.19
N SER A 41 21.17 25.22 7.19
CA SER A 41 19.87 25.46 6.58
C SER A 41 19.10 26.49 7.41
N PRO A 42 18.23 27.31 6.79
CA PRO A 42 17.25 28.08 7.57
C PRO A 42 16.47 27.14 8.49
N PRO A 43 15.99 27.63 9.65
CA PRO A 43 15.24 26.84 10.60
C PRO A 43 14.04 26.20 9.89
N LEU A 44 14.03 24.88 9.88
CA LEU A 44 12.93 24.11 9.33
C LEU A 44 12.12 23.58 10.50
N ALA A 45 10.79 23.73 10.41
CA ALA A 45 9.89 23.10 11.35
C ALA A 45 10.12 21.59 11.30
N LEU A 46 10.45 20.98 12.45
CA LEU A 46 10.63 19.54 12.60
C LEU A 46 9.43 18.75 12.04
N GLY A 47 8.24 19.34 12.18
CA GLY A 47 7.00 18.86 11.58
C GLY A 47 7.05 18.65 10.09
N PHE A 48 7.74 19.52 9.35
CA PHE A 48 7.86 19.39 7.90
C PHE A 48 8.68 18.16 7.50
N ILE A 49 9.77 17.88 8.20
CA ILE A 49 10.64 16.71 7.93
C ILE A 49 9.88 15.42 8.23
N ILE A 50 9.18 15.37 9.37
CA ILE A 50 8.39 14.20 9.75
C ILE A 50 7.23 13.99 8.76
N LEU A 51 6.50 15.05 8.41
CA LEU A 51 5.38 14.98 7.47
C LEU A 51 5.83 14.53 6.08
N THR A 52 6.93 15.08 5.57
CA THR A 52 7.47 14.68 4.26
C THR A 52 7.97 13.24 4.27
N SER A 53 8.62 12.79 5.35
CA SER A 53 9.03 11.38 5.49
C SER A 53 7.84 10.42 5.53
N ALA A 54 6.76 10.78 6.24
CA ALA A 54 5.53 10.01 6.29
C ALA A 54 4.84 9.98 4.92
N LEU A 55 4.80 11.11 4.21
CA LEU A 55 4.27 11.20 2.85
C LEU A 55 5.03 10.29 1.89
N VAL A 56 6.37 10.34 1.92
CA VAL A 56 7.22 9.44 1.11
C VAL A 56 6.94 7.98 1.46
N GLY A 57 6.82 7.65 2.75
CA GLY A 57 6.46 6.31 3.21
C GLY A 57 5.11 5.83 2.66
N MET A 58 4.08 6.68 2.69
CA MET A 58 2.76 6.36 2.12
C MET A 58 2.82 6.16 0.61
N VAL A 59 3.56 7.01 -0.12
CA VAL A 59 3.72 6.86 -1.57
C VAL A 59 4.40 5.54 -1.92
N VAL A 60 5.49 5.20 -1.23
CA VAL A 60 6.21 3.92 -1.44
C VAL A 60 5.32 2.74 -1.10
N ALA A 61 4.60 2.78 0.02
CA ALA A 61 3.66 1.73 0.41
C ALA A 61 2.52 1.56 -0.61
N GLY A 62 2.00 2.66 -1.16
CA GLY A 62 1.00 2.65 -2.23
C GLY A 62 1.52 1.96 -3.49
N ILE A 63 2.74 2.29 -3.93
CA ILE A 63 3.38 1.65 -5.10
C ILE A 63 3.53 0.14 -4.88
N LEU A 64 3.99 -0.29 -3.69
CA LEU A 64 4.11 -1.71 -3.35
C LEU A 64 2.76 -2.42 -3.37
N CYS A 65 1.71 -1.79 -2.85
CA CYS A 65 0.35 -2.33 -2.87
C CYS A 65 -0.16 -2.54 -4.31
N VAL A 66 0.06 -1.56 -5.19
CA VAL A 66 -0.32 -1.67 -6.61
C VAL A 66 0.45 -2.79 -7.31
N LEU A 67 1.75 -2.93 -7.04
CA LEU A 67 2.55 -4.01 -7.61
C LEU A 67 2.04 -5.39 -7.18
N GLU A 68 1.70 -5.57 -5.91
CA GLU A 68 1.09 -6.81 -5.43
C GLU A 68 -0.26 -7.08 -6.08
N LEU A 69 -1.09 -6.06 -6.27
CA LEU A 69 -2.37 -6.18 -6.96
C LEU A 69 -2.18 -6.65 -8.41
N VAL A 70 -1.20 -6.09 -9.12
CA VAL A 70 -0.86 -6.50 -10.49
C VAL A 70 -0.38 -7.96 -10.52
N VAL A 71 0.46 -8.37 -9.58
CA VAL A 71 0.92 -9.76 -9.48
C VAL A 71 -0.24 -10.71 -9.21
N LEU A 72 -1.16 -10.35 -8.31
CA LEU A 72 -2.36 -11.13 -8.02
C LEU A 72 -3.28 -11.22 -9.25
N TYR A 73 -3.43 -10.13 -9.98
CA TYR A 73 -4.20 -10.10 -11.23
C TYR A 73 -3.61 -11.06 -12.29
N LEU A 74 -2.29 -11.03 -12.48
CA LEU A 74 -1.60 -11.92 -13.41
C LEU A 74 -1.73 -13.40 -13.00
N GLN A 75 -1.63 -13.69 -11.70
CA GLN A 75 -1.85 -15.04 -11.17
C GLN A 75 -3.28 -15.49 -11.42
N ASN A 76 -4.28 -14.66 -11.09
CA ASN A 76 -5.69 -14.98 -11.31
C ASN A 76 -5.96 -15.27 -12.79
N LYS A 77 -5.43 -14.44 -13.70
CA LYS A 77 -5.54 -14.65 -15.15
C LYS A 77 -4.92 -15.98 -15.60
N SER A 78 -3.77 -16.36 -15.04
CA SER A 78 -3.15 -17.65 -15.33
C SER A 78 -3.99 -18.82 -14.81
N LEU A 79 -4.56 -18.70 -13.61
CA LEU A 79 -5.46 -19.72 -13.06
C LEU A 79 -6.73 -19.89 -13.91
N ARG A 80 -7.32 -18.79 -14.39
CA ARG A 80 -8.49 -18.84 -15.30
C ARG A 80 -8.18 -19.60 -16.58
N ARG A 81 -7.04 -19.33 -17.22
CA ARG A 81 -6.60 -20.08 -18.40
C ARG A 81 -6.43 -21.57 -18.11
N LYS A 82 -5.85 -21.93 -16.97
CA LYS A 82 -5.72 -23.33 -16.56
C LYS A 82 -7.08 -23.99 -16.34
N LEU A 83 -8.03 -23.28 -15.73
CA LEU A 83 -9.40 -23.75 -15.56
C LEU A 83 -10.09 -24.01 -16.91
N GLU A 84 -9.93 -23.12 -17.88
CA GLU A 84 -10.45 -23.30 -19.25
C GLU A 84 -9.82 -24.53 -19.93
N GLU A 85 -8.51 -24.73 -19.83
CA GLU A 85 -7.82 -25.90 -20.37
C GLU A 85 -8.29 -27.21 -19.72
N LEU A 86 -8.46 -27.23 -18.39
CA LEU A 86 -9.00 -28.39 -17.69
C LEU A 86 -10.46 -28.64 -18.07
N GLY A 87 -11.28 -27.60 -18.16
CA GLY A 87 -12.68 -27.70 -18.58
C GLY A 87 -12.84 -28.27 -19.99
N GLN A 88 -11.98 -27.87 -20.93
CA GLN A 88 -11.95 -28.43 -22.28
C GLN A 88 -11.56 -29.92 -22.26
N LYS A 89 -10.51 -30.30 -21.54
CA LYS A 89 -10.08 -31.70 -21.42
C LYS A 89 -11.17 -32.59 -20.84
N THR A 90 -11.86 -32.13 -19.79
CA THR A 90 -12.97 -32.89 -19.18
C THR A 90 -14.13 -33.05 -20.16
N ASN A 91 -14.50 -32.00 -20.91
CA ASN A 91 -15.56 -32.09 -21.92
C ASN A 91 -15.19 -33.06 -23.07
N THR A 92 -13.94 -33.03 -23.54
CA THR A 92 -13.50 -33.96 -24.59
C THR A 92 -13.49 -35.41 -24.10
N SER A 93 -12.95 -35.68 -22.91
CA SER A 93 -12.93 -37.04 -22.36
C SER A 93 -14.33 -37.58 -22.07
N PHE A 94 -15.24 -36.74 -21.55
CA PHE A 94 -16.63 -37.14 -21.33
C PHE A 94 -17.36 -37.47 -22.64
N ARG A 95 -17.09 -36.69 -23.70
CA ARG A 95 -17.64 -36.94 -25.03
C ARG A 95 -17.11 -38.22 -25.67
N GLU A 96 -15.81 -38.54 -25.53
CA GLU A 96 -15.23 -39.80 -25.99
C GLU A 96 -15.88 -41.02 -25.32
N VAL A 97 -16.05 -40.97 -24.00
CA VAL A 97 -16.72 -42.04 -23.23
C VAL A 97 -18.17 -42.22 -23.69
N LEU A 98 -18.89 -41.13 -23.96
CA LEU A 98 -20.26 -41.20 -24.50
C LEU A 98 -20.31 -41.76 -25.92
N SER A 99 -19.38 -41.39 -26.81
CA SER A 99 -19.36 -41.92 -28.19
C SER A 99 -19.05 -43.42 -28.24
N ASP A 100 -18.20 -43.92 -27.34
CA ASP A 100 -17.88 -45.35 -27.27
C ASP A 100 -19.07 -46.16 -26.74
N SER A 101 -19.87 -45.59 -25.83
CA SER A 101 -21.07 -46.26 -25.30
C SER A 101 -22.19 -46.46 -26.33
N ILE A 102 -22.26 -45.60 -27.36
CA ILE A 102 -23.30 -45.67 -28.42
C ILE A 102 -22.90 -46.63 -29.55
N SER A 103 -21.61 -46.94 -29.70
CA SER A 103 -21.10 -47.78 -30.78
C SER A 103 -21.03 -49.28 -30.42
N ALA A 104 -21.38 -49.65 -29.19
CA ALA A 104 -21.46 -51.05 -28.80
C ALA A 104 -22.62 -51.74 -29.54
N PRO A 105 -22.37 -52.78 -30.36
CA PRO A 105 -23.42 -53.50 -31.04
C PRO A 105 -24.39 -54.08 -30.01
N SER A 106 -25.65 -53.72 -30.17
CA SER A 106 -26.79 -54.22 -29.41
C SER A 106 -26.81 -55.74 -29.43
N THR A 107 -26.14 -56.35 -28.45
CA THR A 107 -26.30 -57.76 -28.18
C THR A 107 -27.56 -57.84 -27.33
N GLN A 108 -28.67 -58.19 -27.98
CA GLN A 108 -29.93 -58.53 -27.31
C GLN A 108 -29.64 -59.58 -26.23
N SER A 109 -29.72 -59.21 -24.96
CA SER A 109 -29.90 -60.18 -23.89
C SER A 109 -30.50 -59.49 -22.66
N GLU A 110 -31.79 -59.77 -22.52
CA GLU A 110 -32.57 -59.93 -21.30
C GLU A 110 -32.61 -58.80 -20.26
N ALA A 111 -33.85 -58.36 -20.03
CA ALA A 111 -34.27 -57.45 -18.98
C ALA A 111 -33.85 -57.95 -17.59
N PRO A 112 -33.55 -57.00 -16.70
CA PRO A 112 -34.28 -57.01 -15.45
C PRO A 112 -34.93 -55.67 -15.11
N THR A 113 -36.11 -55.86 -14.55
CA THR A 113 -37.08 -54.93 -14.00
C THR A 113 -36.55 -54.04 -12.87
N SER A 114 -37.01 -52.78 -12.93
CA SER A 114 -37.50 -51.94 -11.85
C SER A 114 -36.56 -51.50 -10.73
N GLY A 115 -36.42 -50.17 -10.63
CA GLY A 115 -36.52 -49.48 -9.34
C GLY A 115 -35.28 -48.71 -8.92
N PHE A 116 -35.08 -47.51 -9.47
CA PHE A 116 -34.33 -46.50 -8.72
C PHE A 116 -34.89 -45.10 -8.98
N ALA A 117 -35.43 -44.52 -7.91
CA ALA A 117 -36.00 -43.18 -7.88
C ALA A 117 -34.90 -42.15 -8.12
N GLY A 118 -35.16 -41.23 -9.04
CA GLY A 118 -34.30 -40.10 -9.31
C GLY A 118 -34.46 -39.04 -8.23
N ASP A 119 -33.33 -38.61 -7.67
CA ASP A 119 -33.23 -37.32 -7.02
C ASP A 119 -32.58 -36.36 -8.02
N GLY A 120 -33.41 -35.49 -8.58
CA GLY A 120 -33.00 -34.36 -9.38
C GLY A 120 -32.37 -33.28 -8.50
N TYR A 121 -31.10 -32.99 -8.76
CA TYR A 121 -30.46 -31.76 -8.30
C TYR A 121 -30.07 -30.95 -9.53
N THR A 122 -31.00 -30.11 -9.99
CA THR A 122 -30.72 -28.97 -10.86
C THR A 122 -30.22 -27.83 -9.98
N ALA A 123 -28.91 -27.75 -9.78
CA ALA A 123 -28.28 -26.54 -9.25
C ALA A 123 -27.91 -25.65 -10.44
N GLU A 124 -28.90 -24.92 -10.95
CA GLU A 124 -28.65 -23.75 -11.79
C GLU A 124 -28.25 -22.62 -10.84
N ASP A 125 -26.95 -22.50 -10.58
CA ASP A 125 -26.38 -21.31 -9.96
C ASP A 125 -26.41 -20.17 -10.98
N ASP A 126 -27.53 -19.45 -10.96
CA ASP A 126 -27.75 -18.15 -11.61
C ASP A 126 -26.77 -17.13 -11.00
N ILE A 127 -25.58 -17.04 -11.60
CA ILE A 127 -24.63 -15.96 -11.32
C ILE A 127 -25.21 -14.70 -11.95
N LYS A 128 -25.95 -13.93 -11.15
CA LYS A 128 -26.34 -12.56 -11.48
C LYS A 128 -25.06 -11.74 -11.64
N GLU A 129 -24.77 -11.35 -12.88
CA GLU A 129 -23.82 -10.28 -13.18
C GLU A 129 -24.39 -8.98 -12.61
N GLU A 130 -23.93 -8.59 -11.42
CA GLU A 130 -24.16 -7.24 -10.91
C GLU A 130 -23.33 -6.27 -11.76
N GLU A 131 -24.02 -5.62 -12.69
CA GLU A 131 -23.55 -4.49 -13.47
C GLU A 131 -23.30 -3.32 -12.51
N TYR A 132 -22.04 -3.05 -12.20
CA TYR A 132 -21.64 -1.88 -11.41
C TYR A 132 -21.77 -0.65 -12.31
N GLU A 133 -22.83 0.14 -12.12
CA GLU A 133 -22.93 1.49 -12.64
C GLU A 133 -21.88 2.38 -11.93
N GLU A 134 -20.86 2.76 -12.69
CA GLU A 134 -19.84 3.72 -12.28
C GLU A 134 -20.46 5.13 -12.26
N GLU A 135 -21.01 5.54 -11.11
CA GLU A 135 -21.43 6.92 -10.87
C GLU A 135 -20.20 7.83 -10.92
N GLN A 136 -20.02 8.46 -12.08
CA GLN A 136 -19.00 9.46 -12.35
C GLN A 136 -19.42 10.78 -11.67
N GLU A 137 -19.07 10.96 -10.39
CA GLU A 137 -19.20 12.25 -9.71
C GLU A 137 -18.26 13.28 -10.36
N LEU A 138 -18.86 14.20 -11.11
CA LEU A 138 -18.24 15.42 -11.61
C LEU A 138 -17.76 16.30 -10.43
N PRO A 139 -16.49 16.73 -10.39
CA PRO A 139 -16.07 17.74 -9.43
C PRO A 139 -16.66 19.10 -9.82
N HIS A 140 -17.55 19.62 -8.97
CA HIS A 140 -18.03 20.99 -9.00
C HIS A 140 -16.86 22.00 -8.97
N PRO A 141 -16.82 22.99 -9.87
CA PRO A 141 -15.90 24.10 -9.74
C PRO A 141 -16.53 25.19 -8.88
N GLY A 142 -15.82 25.60 -7.83
CA GLY A 142 -15.89 26.97 -7.35
C GLY A 142 -16.42 27.13 -5.93
N VAL A 143 -15.51 27.46 -5.02
CA VAL A 143 -15.76 28.50 -4.02
C VAL A 143 -14.49 29.33 -3.89
N GLY A 144 -14.62 30.62 -4.16
CA GLY A 144 -13.53 31.59 -4.22
C GLY A 144 -12.82 31.75 -2.88
N LEU A 145 -11.49 31.76 -2.93
CA LEU A 145 -10.67 32.24 -1.84
C LEU A 145 -10.77 33.76 -1.78
N SER A 146 -11.49 34.20 -0.76
CA SER A 146 -11.57 35.57 -0.28
C SER A 146 -10.16 36.12 -0.07
N GLN A 147 -9.81 37.18 -0.79
CA GLN A 147 -8.60 37.94 -0.54
C GLN A 147 -8.70 38.60 0.83
N VAL A 148 -8.07 37.99 1.83
CA VAL A 148 -7.77 38.65 3.09
C VAL A 148 -6.57 39.57 2.84
N PRO A 149 -6.68 40.90 3.05
CA PRO A 149 -5.54 41.80 2.89
C PRO A 149 -4.49 41.48 3.97
N PRO A 150 -3.19 41.55 3.62
CA PRO A 150 -2.12 41.32 4.58
C PRO A 150 -2.13 42.41 5.68
N PRO A 151 -1.74 42.05 6.92
CA PRO A 151 -1.65 43.00 8.02
C PRO A 151 -0.57 44.05 7.74
N PRO A 152 -0.74 45.29 8.25
CA PRO A 152 0.24 46.35 8.11
C PRO A 152 1.56 45.96 8.79
N HIS A 153 2.66 46.11 8.05
CA HIS A 153 4.03 45.90 8.53
C HIS A 153 4.26 46.69 9.83
N ALA A 154 4.58 45.97 10.91
CA ALA A 154 5.14 46.58 12.10
C ALA A 154 6.54 47.13 11.77
N PRO A 155 6.95 48.28 12.34
CA PRO A 155 8.28 48.83 12.15
C PRO A 155 9.34 47.84 12.64
N PHE A 156 10.31 47.54 11.77
CA PHE A 156 11.54 46.85 12.14
C PHE A 156 12.28 47.69 13.20
N GLU A 157 12.32 47.21 14.44
CA GLU A 157 13.34 47.63 15.40
C GLU A 157 14.64 46.91 15.03
N PRO A 158 15.75 47.64 14.76
CA PRO A 158 17.06 47.02 14.63
C PRO A 158 17.45 46.46 16.01
N GLN A 159 17.58 45.13 16.11
CA GLN A 159 18.24 44.52 17.25
C GLN A 159 19.74 44.80 17.14
N ASP A 160 20.26 45.50 18.14
CA ASP A 160 21.69 45.67 18.34
C ASP A 160 22.33 44.29 18.53
N GLU A 161 23.16 43.89 17.56
CA GLU A 161 24.03 42.71 17.66
C GLU A 161 25.06 42.95 18.77
N GLU A 162 24.78 42.44 19.98
CA GLU A 162 25.80 42.19 20.99
C GLU A 162 26.75 41.10 20.46
N LYS A 163 27.95 41.53 20.06
CA LYS A 163 29.11 40.65 19.88
C LYS A 163 29.50 40.06 21.24
N GLU A 164 29.07 38.84 21.50
CA GLU A 164 29.73 37.99 22.50
C GLU A 164 30.94 37.31 21.85
N ASP A 165 32.11 37.87 22.14
CA ASP A 165 33.41 37.23 21.94
C ASP A 165 33.52 36.05 22.92
N GLU A 166 33.04 34.87 22.54
CA GLU A 166 33.31 33.64 23.32
C GLU A 166 34.71 33.10 23.01
N ASP A 167 35.56 33.32 24.02
CA ASP A 167 36.87 32.75 24.25
C ASP A 167 36.92 31.24 23.92
N LEU A 168 37.73 30.91 22.91
CA LEU A 168 38.14 29.55 22.58
C LEU A 168 38.92 28.93 23.75
N THR A 169 38.20 28.26 24.64
CA THR A 169 38.80 27.35 25.61
C THR A 169 39.30 26.09 24.89
N ARG A 170 40.57 26.17 24.54
CA ARG A 170 41.54 25.12 24.25
C ARG A 170 41.28 23.85 25.08
N VAL A 171 40.68 22.84 24.47
CA VAL A 171 40.61 21.49 25.03
C VAL A 171 41.86 20.73 24.58
N ASP A 172 42.89 20.72 25.43
CA ASP A 172 44.05 19.84 25.27
C ASP A 172 43.60 18.38 25.48
N LEU A 173 43.36 17.66 24.40
CA LEU A 173 43.14 16.21 24.41
C LEU A 173 44.50 15.50 24.52
N GLU A 174 44.86 15.17 25.76
CA GLU A 174 46.00 14.30 26.08
C GLU A 174 45.68 12.86 25.68
N ILE A 175 46.12 12.45 24.48
CA ILE A 175 46.00 11.07 23.99
C ILE A 175 47.05 10.22 24.71
N LYS A 176 46.60 9.43 25.69
CA LYS A 176 47.44 8.46 26.40
C LYS A 176 47.62 7.20 25.54
N SER A 177 48.85 6.92 25.12
CA SER A 177 49.22 5.78 24.29
C SER A 177 49.03 4.43 25.03
N PRO A 178 48.43 3.41 24.40
CA PRO A 178 48.13 2.12 25.03
C PRO A 178 49.33 1.16 24.92
N SER A 179 50.45 1.50 25.57
CA SER A 179 51.68 0.69 25.52
C SER A 179 52.06 0.03 26.84
N ASP A 180 51.35 0.33 27.94
CA ASP A 180 51.64 -0.20 29.26
C ASP A 180 50.42 -0.90 29.86
N LEU A 181 50.26 -2.19 29.57
CA LEU A 181 49.50 -3.11 30.42
C LEU A 181 50.30 -4.43 30.54
N PRO A 182 50.55 -4.91 31.77
CA PRO A 182 51.36 -6.11 32.04
C PRO A 182 50.66 -7.43 31.69
#